data_AF-A0A0G4N4G1-F1
#
_entry.id   AF-A0A0G4N4G1-F1
#
_cell.length_a   1.000
_cell.length_b   1.000
_cell.length_c   1.000
_cell.angle_alpha   90.00
_cell.angle_beta   90.00
_cell.angle_gamma   90.00
#
_symmetry.space_group_name_H-M   'P 1'
#
loop_
_entity.id
_entity.type
_entity.pdbx_description
1 polymer ?
#
loop_
_entity_poly.entity_id
_entity_poly.type
_entity_poly.pdbx_seq_one_letter_code
_entity_poly.pdbx_strand_id
1 'polypeptide(L)'
;MAETTASARRLSATNSPRPQLTSAMRSSSFLREHQQYRPPHHPEGRFGIDTVVEDMGRTSVSPSRQLQAFNGIPSTENPPTIVESGINHAYSHPNCTPLAGSQTNRLIATLFYKGNEPRPSAANSGAASPPNAPSSVDPSASDSNIPANSAPTQNPDAFPLEPPAAEPEQLDHLYGSYISPLCITSFLHLMSTFPLPQGETDLNSSHRCLDRQDSPRVVELTLSPAPSPSFLGLRDLRKHELIYRFEQEWGVDVALQPDTLWRRHPRLVVFDMDSTLITQEVIDLLAATITNPPDLAARVADITHRAMLGELEFDAAFRERVQLLAGLPASIFADLRKDLDVTNGVPKLIKALKRLGVKTAVLSGGFLPLTSWLAGEMGIDHAHANEVVIDEATGRLTGEVKGTIVGKERKRDLLVQIAQQEGVDLSQVVAVGDGANDLLMMEAAGLGVAWNAKPRVQMEADARLNGDSLLDLLYMFGFSAEEIEALSS
;
A
#
# COMPACT_ATOMS: atom_id res chain seq x y z
N MET A 1 -68.88 -25.22 50.10
CA MET A 1 -68.47 -25.09 48.69
C MET A 1 -67.35 -24.06 48.71
N ALA A 2 -66.09 -24.49 48.77
CA ALA A 2 -65.25 -24.88 47.62
C ALA A 2 -64.91 -23.65 46.74
N GLU A 3 -63.67 -23.32 46.40
CA GLU A 3 -62.36 -23.86 46.82
C GLU A 3 -61.24 -22.82 46.47
N THR A 4 -60.08 -22.88 47.15
CA THR A 4 -58.69 -22.55 46.72
C THR A 4 -58.44 -21.58 45.53
N THR A 5 -57.48 -20.64 45.49
CA THR A 5 -56.40 -20.11 46.37
C THR A 5 -55.89 -18.80 45.72
N ALA A 6 -55.04 -17.92 46.26
CA ALA A 6 -54.25 -17.85 47.51
C ALA A 6 -54.17 -16.36 47.99
N SER A 7 -53.09 -15.97 48.69
CA SER A 7 -52.82 -14.57 49.09
C SER A 7 -51.32 -14.31 49.23
N ALA A 8 -50.86 -13.12 48.80
CA ALA A 8 -49.46 -12.70 48.90
C ALA A 8 -49.34 -11.37 49.66
N ARG A 9 -48.50 -11.30 50.70
CA ARG A 9 -48.19 -10.04 51.38
C ARG A 9 -46.78 -10.02 52.00
N ARG A 10 -45.96 -9.11 51.44
CA ARG A 10 -44.88 -8.29 52.05
C ARG A 10 -44.01 -8.88 53.17
N LEU A 11 -42.69 -8.70 53.03
CA LEU A 11 -41.83 -8.19 54.11
C LEU A 11 -40.67 -7.35 53.53
N SER A 12 -40.34 -6.27 54.23
CA SER A 12 -39.14 -5.42 54.12
C SER A 12 -38.56 -5.33 55.55
N ALA A 13 -37.28 -5.09 55.83
CA ALA A 13 -36.12 -4.62 55.06
C ALA A 13 -34.82 -5.07 55.78
N THR A 14 -33.62 -4.79 55.25
CA THR A 14 -32.48 -4.11 55.96
C THR A 14 -31.18 -4.11 55.12
N ASN A 15 -30.30 -3.14 55.41
CA ASN A 15 -29.06 -2.86 54.67
C ASN A 15 -27.91 -3.85 54.95
N SER A 16 -27.03 -4.03 53.95
CA SER A 16 -25.61 -4.39 54.19
C SER A 16 -24.69 -3.73 53.13
N PRO A 17 -23.51 -3.19 53.52
CA PRO A 17 -22.63 -2.44 52.62
C PRO A 17 -21.63 -3.33 51.84
N ARG A 18 -21.09 -2.81 50.73
CA ARG A 18 -20.05 -3.47 49.91
C ARG A 18 -18.80 -3.83 50.73
N PRO A 19 -18.22 -5.03 50.56
CA PRO A 19 -16.97 -5.41 51.23
C PRO A 19 -15.76 -4.66 50.65
N GLN A 20 -14.87 -4.21 51.54
CA GLN A 20 -13.53 -3.72 51.20
C GLN A 20 -12.48 -4.76 51.61
N LEU A 21 -11.47 -4.97 50.77
CA LEU A 21 -10.35 -5.87 51.07
C LEU A 21 -9.38 -5.21 52.06
N THR A 22 -9.23 -5.81 53.24
CA THR A 22 -8.28 -5.36 54.27
C THR A 22 -6.98 -6.17 54.22
N SER A 23 -5.88 -5.60 54.73
CA SER A 23 -4.51 -6.11 54.61
C SER A 23 -4.20 -7.41 55.42
N ALA A 24 -5.20 -8.19 55.79
CA ALA A 24 -5.11 -9.29 56.76
C ALA A 24 -5.42 -10.69 56.18
N MET A 25 -5.32 -10.88 54.85
CA MET A 25 -5.37 -12.19 54.21
C MET A 25 -4.28 -12.36 53.15
N ARG A 26 -3.06 -12.67 53.61
CA ARG A 26 -1.97 -13.22 52.77
C ARG A 26 -1.63 -14.63 53.26
N SER A 27 -2.19 -15.66 52.62
CA SER A 27 -1.76 -17.05 52.82
C SER A 27 -0.61 -17.39 51.87
N SER A 28 0.48 -17.93 52.43
CA SER A 28 1.73 -18.20 51.72
C SER A 28 1.73 -19.60 51.09
N SER A 29 0.95 -19.80 50.02
CA SER A 29 0.77 -21.12 49.39
C SER A 29 0.78 -21.11 47.86
N PHE A 30 1.84 -20.57 47.24
CA PHE A 30 2.13 -20.79 45.81
C PHE A 30 3.63 -20.90 45.45
N LEU A 31 4.54 -20.72 46.42
CA LEU A 31 6.00 -20.76 46.20
C LEU A 31 6.69 -22.01 46.77
N ARG A 32 5.94 -23.09 47.07
CA ARG A 32 6.49 -24.34 47.62
C ARG A 32 6.45 -25.56 46.71
N GLU A 33 5.65 -25.56 45.64
CA GLU A 33 5.50 -26.76 44.77
C GLU A 33 6.57 -26.90 43.66
N HIS A 34 7.35 -25.86 43.37
CA HIS A 34 8.42 -25.93 42.34
C HIS A 34 9.84 -26.13 42.90
N GLN A 35 10.00 -26.77 44.07
CA GLN A 35 11.34 -27.10 44.63
C GLN A 35 11.94 -28.43 44.14
N GLN A 36 11.35 -29.11 43.15
CA GLN A 36 11.79 -30.45 42.69
C GLN A 36 12.76 -30.48 41.50
N TYR A 37 13.26 -29.35 41.00
CA TYR A 37 14.40 -29.30 40.09
C TYR A 37 15.59 -28.56 40.72
N ARG A 38 16.41 -29.31 41.45
CA ARG A 38 17.70 -28.85 41.97
C ARG A 38 18.79 -29.86 41.58
N PRO A 39 19.71 -29.53 40.66
CA PRO A 39 20.84 -30.42 40.36
C PRO A 39 21.81 -30.48 41.56
N PRO A 40 22.57 -31.58 41.72
CA PRO A 40 23.47 -31.75 42.85
C PRO A 40 24.67 -30.79 42.80
N HIS A 41 25.19 -30.45 43.98
CA HIS A 41 26.33 -29.55 44.13
C HIS A 41 27.62 -30.10 43.49
N HIS A 42 28.33 -29.23 42.75
CA HIS A 42 29.79 -29.22 42.65
C HIS A 42 30.30 -27.77 42.80
N PRO A 43 31.54 -27.54 43.28
CA PRO A 43 31.85 -26.30 44.00
C PRO A 43 32.92 -25.45 43.28
N GLU A 44 32.51 -24.40 42.56
CA GLU A 44 33.41 -23.31 42.18
C GLU A 44 32.78 -21.94 42.46
N GLY A 45 33.63 -21.00 42.90
CA GLY A 45 33.21 -19.84 43.67
C GLY A 45 32.48 -18.76 42.86
N ARG A 46 31.40 -18.23 43.45
CA ARG A 46 30.85 -16.91 43.09
C ARG A 46 31.05 -15.97 44.26
N PHE A 47 31.87 -14.95 44.06
CA PHE A 47 32.22 -13.94 45.05
C PHE A 47 31.03 -13.01 45.30
N GLY A 48 30.82 -12.63 46.57
CA GLY A 48 29.81 -11.65 46.95
C GLY A 48 30.33 -10.21 46.78
N ILE A 49 29.41 -9.24 46.71
CA ILE A 49 29.76 -7.83 46.57
C ILE A 49 30.62 -7.33 47.75
N ASP A 50 30.41 -7.88 48.95
CA ASP A 50 31.18 -7.53 50.15
C ASP A 50 32.66 -7.97 50.09
N THR A 51 33.03 -8.93 49.22
CA THR A 51 34.44 -9.36 49.06
C THR A 51 35.27 -8.35 48.26
N VAL A 52 34.63 -7.39 47.56
CA VAL A 52 35.32 -6.43 46.69
C VAL A 52 36.01 -5.31 47.47
N VAL A 53 35.57 -5.04 48.71
CA VAL A 53 36.08 -3.90 49.51
C VAL A 53 37.37 -4.24 50.26
N GLU A 54 37.59 -5.49 50.68
CA GLU A 54 38.79 -5.89 51.43
C GLU A 54 40.04 -6.10 50.55
N ASP A 55 39.88 -6.51 49.29
CA ASP A 55 41.02 -6.79 48.39
C ASP A 55 41.69 -5.54 47.80
N MET A 56 41.01 -4.37 47.83
CA MET A 56 41.62 -3.10 47.40
C MET A 56 42.80 -2.65 48.29
N GLY A 57 43.01 -3.27 49.45
CA GLY A 57 44.13 -2.96 50.36
C GLY A 57 45.46 -3.64 50.01
N ARG A 58 45.52 -4.55 49.02
CA ARG A 58 46.71 -5.42 48.80
C ARG A 58 47.23 -5.54 47.37
N THR A 59 46.68 -4.83 46.39
CA THR A 59 47.24 -4.81 45.03
C THR A 59 48.48 -3.92 44.94
N SER A 60 49.67 -4.55 44.93
CA SER A 60 50.91 -3.90 44.51
C SER A 60 50.79 -3.47 43.04
N VAL A 61 50.93 -2.16 42.77
CA VAL A 61 50.90 -1.61 41.41
C VAL A 61 52.17 -2.06 40.68
N SER A 62 52.01 -3.06 39.82
CA SER A 62 53.03 -3.41 38.83
C SER A 62 53.28 -2.20 37.92
N PRO A 63 54.53 -1.91 37.51
CA PRO A 63 54.79 -0.75 36.66
C PRO A 63 54.00 -0.89 35.35
N SER A 64 53.45 0.23 34.88
CA SER A 64 52.64 0.28 33.68
C SER A 64 53.38 -0.35 32.50
N ARG A 65 52.79 -1.39 31.89
CA ARG A 65 53.20 -1.80 30.54
C ARG A 65 53.07 -0.56 29.66
N GLN A 66 54.16 -0.18 29.01
CA GLN A 66 54.13 0.88 28.01
C GLN A 66 53.07 0.51 26.96
N LEU A 67 52.04 1.33 26.85
CA LEU A 67 51.13 1.33 25.71
C LEU A 67 51.97 1.68 24.49
N GLN A 68 52.40 0.66 23.75
CA GLN A 68 52.99 0.87 22.43
C GLN A 68 51.93 1.52 21.55
N ALA A 69 52.25 2.69 21.00
CA ALA A 69 51.38 3.35 20.04
C ALA A 69 51.19 2.42 18.83
N PHE A 70 49.93 2.11 18.52
CA PHE A 70 49.57 1.24 17.40
C PHE A 70 49.81 1.98 16.08
N ASN A 71 51.03 1.89 15.56
CA ASN A 71 51.39 2.33 14.21
C ASN A 71 51.00 1.24 13.19
N GLY A 72 49.70 0.98 13.08
CA GLY A 72 49.14 -0.11 12.28
C GLY A 72 49.17 0.13 10.78
N ILE A 73 50.29 -0.21 10.12
CA ILE A 73 50.28 -0.69 8.74
C ILE A 73 50.55 -2.21 8.83
N PRO A 74 49.64 -3.08 8.34
CA PRO A 74 49.87 -4.52 8.36
C PRO A 74 51.16 -4.90 7.65
N SER A 75 51.99 -5.73 8.28
CA SER A 75 53.25 -6.24 7.71
C SER A 75 53.26 -7.75 7.70
N THR A 76 54.15 -8.35 6.90
CA THR A 76 54.34 -9.80 6.84
C THR A 76 54.78 -10.42 8.16
N GLU A 77 55.34 -9.62 9.07
CA GLU A 77 55.79 -10.05 10.40
C GLU A 77 54.68 -9.93 11.47
N ASN A 78 53.64 -9.13 11.21
CA ASN A 78 52.46 -8.98 12.06
C ASN A 78 51.18 -9.08 11.21
N PRO A 79 50.81 -10.29 10.74
CA PRO A 79 49.55 -10.49 10.04
C PRO A 79 48.36 -10.13 10.94
N PRO A 80 47.26 -9.57 10.39
CA PRO A 80 46.10 -9.22 11.18
C PRO A 80 45.44 -10.48 11.76
N THR A 81 45.35 -10.55 13.09
CA THR A 81 44.62 -11.62 13.78
C THR A 81 43.12 -11.40 13.56
N ILE A 82 42.54 -12.11 12.59
CA ILE A 82 41.08 -12.12 12.39
C ILE A 82 40.45 -12.85 13.58
N VAL A 83 39.86 -12.10 14.50
CA VAL A 83 38.98 -12.65 15.53
C VAL A 83 37.62 -12.85 14.89
N GLU A 84 37.29 -14.09 14.53
CA GLU A 84 35.94 -14.45 14.09
C GLU A 84 34.96 -14.21 15.24
N SER A 85 34.25 -13.09 15.18
CA SER A 85 33.25 -12.66 16.18
C SER A 85 31.95 -13.47 16.13
N GLY A 86 31.85 -14.45 15.23
CA GLY A 86 30.59 -15.08 14.83
C GLY A 86 29.65 -14.15 14.03
N ILE A 87 30.02 -12.87 13.89
CA ILE A 87 29.28 -11.87 13.13
C ILE A 87 29.96 -11.74 11.78
N ASN A 88 29.32 -12.28 10.75
CA ASN A 88 29.85 -12.24 9.39
C ASN A 88 29.74 -10.80 8.87
N HIS A 89 30.84 -10.04 8.92
CA HIS A 89 30.92 -8.68 8.40
C HIS A 89 30.98 -8.67 6.87
N ALA A 90 29.96 -9.23 6.23
CA ALA A 90 29.70 -9.01 4.81
C ALA A 90 29.39 -7.51 4.63
N TYR A 91 30.15 -6.84 3.76
CA TYR A 91 29.82 -5.49 3.31
C TYR A 91 28.58 -5.55 2.41
N SER A 92 27.38 -5.67 2.99
CA SER A 92 26.10 -5.72 2.27
C SER A 92 25.61 -4.32 1.88
N HIS A 93 26.45 -3.56 1.17
CA HIS A 93 25.96 -2.36 0.48
C HIS A 93 25.05 -2.81 -0.69
N PRO A 94 23.91 -2.15 -0.97
CA PRO A 94 23.02 -2.55 -2.07
C PRO A 94 23.75 -2.64 -3.43
N ASN A 95 24.76 -1.79 -3.64
CA ASN A 95 25.57 -1.77 -4.86
C ASN A 95 26.82 -2.69 -4.81
N CYS A 96 26.98 -3.55 -3.81
CA CYS A 96 28.12 -4.48 -3.79
C CYS A 96 27.99 -5.52 -4.90
N THR A 97 29.05 -5.63 -5.71
CA THR A 97 29.16 -6.60 -6.80
C THR A 97 29.14 -8.02 -6.24
N PRO A 98 28.38 -8.96 -6.82
CA PRO A 98 28.51 -10.38 -6.51
C PRO A 98 29.94 -10.91 -6.71
N LEU A 99 30.25 -12.00 -6.02
CA LEU A 99 31.41 -12.83 -6.33
C LEU A 99 31.37 -13.26 -7.81
N ALA A 100 32.52 -13.25 -8.48
CA ALA A 100 32.59 -13.61 -9.89
C ALA A 100 32.03 -15.03 -10.14
N GLY A 101 30.96 -15.11 -10.93
CA GLY A 101 30.28 -16.37 -11.25
C GLY A 101 29.01 -16.66 -10.42
N SER A 102 28.68 -15.88 -9.38
CA SER A 102 27.38 -16.01 -8.71
C SER A 102 26.31 -15.13 -9.36
N GLN A 103 25.10 -15.67 -9.52
CA GLN A 103 23.92 -14.87 -9.85
C GLN A 103 23.28 -14.41 -8.55
N THR A 104 23.28 -13.10 -8.29
CA THR A 104 22.50 -12.52 -7.18
C THR A 104 21.02 -12.52 -7.52
N ASN A 105 20.31 -13.56 -7.08
CA ASN A 105 18.86 -13.53 -7.02
C ASN A 105 18.43 -12.64 -5.86
N ARG A 106 18.19 -11.35 -6.14
CA ARG A 106 17.79 -10.33 -5.16
C ARG A 106 16.33 -9.93 -5.39
N LEU A 107 15.63 -9.67 -4.28
CA LEU A 107 14.27 -9.14 -4.29
C LEU A 107 14.30 -7.72 -3.75
N ILE A 108 13.65 -6.80 -4.46
CA ILE A 108 13.34 -5.46 -3.97
C ILE A 108 11.92 -5.46 -3.41
N ALA A 109 11.76 -4.89 -2.23
CA ALA A 109 10.46 -4.53 -1.66
C ALA A 109 10.41 -3.01 -1.50
N THR A 110 9.51 -2.33 -2.21
CA THR A 110 9.23 -0.92 -1.98
C THR A 110 7.96 -0.81 -1.15
N LEU A 111 8.11 -0.29 0.08
CA LEU A 111 7.01 0.02 0.98
C LEU A 111 6.50 1.44 0.69
N PHE A 112 5.20 1.59 0.53
CA PHE A 112 4.51 2.89 0.39
C PHE A 112 3.53 3.07 1.56
N TYR A 113 3.72 4.10 2.38
CA TYR A 113 2.75 4.44 3.42
C TYR A 113 1.52 5.15 2.85
N LYS A 114 0.32 4.70 3.27
CA LYS A 114 -0.99 5.08 2.73
C LYS A 114 -1.57 6.35 3.33
N GLY A 115 -1.16 6.73 4.53
CA GLY A 115 -1.78 7.84 5.25
C GLY A 115 -1.42 9.19 4.63
N ASN A 116 -2.40 10.09 4.62
CA ASN A 116 -2.19 11.52 4.37
C ASN A 116 -1.19 12.09 5.38
N GLU A 117 -0.54 13.21 5.03
CA GLU A 117 0.60 13.81 5.73
C GLU A 117 0.62 13.63 7.26
N PRO A 118 1.79 13.36 7.86
CA PRO A 118 1.90 13.09 9.28
C PRO A 118 1.30 14.22 10.09
N ARG A 119 0.16 13.93 10.73
CA ARG A 119 -0.40 14.82 11.75
C ARG A 119 0.70 15.04 12.79
N PRO A 120 1.14 16.29 13.04
CA PRO A 120 2.11 16.55 14.08
C PRO A 120 1.55 15.99 15.39
N SER A 121 2.39 15.28 16.15
CA SER A 121 1.97 14.57 17.34
C SER A 121 1.14 15.48 18.25
N ALA A 122 0.04 14.94 18.81
CA ALA A 122 -0.90 15.67 19.66
C ALA A 122 -0.32 15.97 21.06
N ALA A 123 0.88 16.55 21.08
CA ALA A 123 1.71 16.84 22.24
C ALA A 123 2.34 18.26 22.16
N ASN A 124 1.69 19.20 21.45
CA ASN A 124 1.73 20.65 21.73
C ASN A 124 0.85 21.46 20.77
N SER A 125 -0.44 21.60 21.08
CA SER A 125 -1.29 22.66 20.51
C SER A 125 -2.40 23.03 21.49
N GLY A 126 -2.06 23.92 22.44
CA GLY A 126 -3.07 24.56 23.27
C GLY A 126 -3.97 25.47 22.43
N ALA A 127 -5.29 25.32 22.64
CA ALA A 127 -6.39 26.21 22.27
C ALA A 127 -6.12 27.34 21.23
N ALA A 128 -6.65 27.15 20.02
CA ALA A 128 -6.99 28.25 19.11
C ALA A 128 -8.35 27.97 18.44
N SER A 129 -9.43 28.46 19.05
CA SER A 129 -10.78 28.41 18.47
C SER A 129 -10.94 29.50 17.39
N PRO A 130 -11.66 29.25 16.28
CA PRO A 130 -11.95 30.27 15.28
C PRO A 130 -12.96 31.31 15.81
N PRO A 131 -12.84 32.60 15.43
CA PRO A 131 -13.82 33.62 15.81
C PRO A 131 -15.03 33.66 14.87
N ASN A 132 -16.13 34.26 15.36
CA ASN A 132 -17.33 34.70 14.65
C ASN A 132 -18.41 33.66 14.31
N ALA A 133 -19.31 33.42 15.27
CA ALA A 133 -20.75 33.32 15.03
C ALA A 133 -21.50 34.03 16.19
N PRO A 134 -22.62 34.75 15.94
CA PRO A 134 -23.22 35.62 16.95
C PRO A 134 -24.01 34.86 18.02
N SER A 135 -24.06 35.44 19.21
CA SER A 135 -24.65 34.89 20.42
C SER A 135 -26.17 35.01 20.49
N SER A 136 -26.87 33.91 20.76
CA SER A 136 -28.13 33.91 21.51
C SER A 136 -28.05 32.85 22.62
N VAL A 137 -28.10 33.30 23.87
CA VAL A 137 -27.99 32.47 25.07
C VAL A 137 -29.39 32.03 25.50
N ASP A 138 -29.58 30.73 25.75
CA ASP A 138 -30.72 30.22 26.50
C ASP A 138 -30.24 29.08 27.45
N PRO A 139 -30.28 29.26 28.79
CA PRO A 139 -29.51 28.41 29.71
C PRO A 139 -30.37 27.34 30.43
N SER A 140 -30.83 26.30 29.74
CA SER A 140 -31.46 25.14 30.40
C SER A 140 -31.55 23.86 29.56
N ALA A 141 -30.45 23.11 29.43
CA ALA A 141 -30.49 21.64 29.28
C ALA A 141 -29.08 21.05 29.45
N SER A 142 -28.92 20.18 30.44
CA SER A 142 -27.82 19.21 30.46
C SER A 142 -28.30 17.94 29.75
N ASP A 143 -27.71 17.58 28.62
CA ASP A 143 -27.74 16.18 28.17
C ASP A 143 -26.61 15.87 27.17
N SER A 144 -26.24 14.59 27.15
CA SER A 144 -25.13 14.05 26.37
C SER A 144 -25.48 13.86 24.89
N ASN A 145 -24.69 14.45 23.98
CA ASN A 145 -24.81 14.18 22.54
C ASN A 145 -24.28 12.78 22.19
N ILE A 146 -25.19 11.82 22.13
CA ILE A 146 -24.98 10.50 21.53
C ILE A 146 -25.25 10.62 20.01
N PRO A 147 -24.45 10.00 19.11
CA PRO A 147 -24.69 10.04 17.67
C PRO A 147 -26.04 9.48 17.23
N ALA A 148 -26.67 10.10 16.22
CA ALA A 148 -28.05 9.84 15.77
C ALA A 148 -28.31 8.42 15.20
N ASN A 149 -27.27 7.63 15.00
CA ASN A 149 -27.30 6.21 14.66
C ASN A 149 -27.43 5.27 15.89
N SER A 150 -27.68 5.83 17.09
CA SER A 150 -27.82 5.08 18.35
C SER A 150 -29.29 4.87 18.77
N ALA A 151 -30.19 4.62 17.83
CA ALA A 151 -31.58 4.27 18.11
C ALA A 151 -31.77 2.74 18.06
N PRO A 152 -32.25 2.08 19.14
CA PRO A 152 -32.57 0.66 19.07
C PRO A 152 -33.78 0.44 18.15
N THR A 153 -33.57 -0.24 17.03
CA THR A 153 -34.63 -0.62 16.10
C THR A 153 -35.55 -1.66 16.74
N GLN A 154 -36.86 -1.54 16.55
CA GLN A 154 -37.85 -2.45 17.14
C GLN A 154 -37.99 -3.79 16.40
N ASN A 155 -37.11 -4.09 15.45
CA ASN A 155 -37.17 -5.31 14.64
C ASN A 155 -35.99 -6.24 14.96
N PRO A 156 -36.19 -7.33 15.74
CA PRO A 156 -35.11 -8.23 16.14
C PRO A 156 -34.51 -9.01 14.96
N ASP A 157 -35.23 -9.17 13.85
CA ASP A 157 -34.74 -9.87 12.65
C ASP A 157 -33.80 -9.00 11.79
N ALA A 158 -33.66 -7.70 12.12
CA ALA A 158 -32.77 -6.76 11.43
C ALA A 158 -31.42 -6.55 12.15
N PHE A 159 -31.13 -7.32 13.20
CA PHE A 159 -29.87 -7.24 13.92
C PHE A 159 -28.83 -8.13 13.24
N PRO A 160 -27.68 -7.61 12.76
CA PRO A 160 -26.62 -8.45 12.23
C PRO A 160 -26.10 -9.36 13.34
N LEU A 161 -26.17 -10.67 13.13
CA LEU A 161 -25.85 -11.70 14.14
C LEU A 161 -24.36 -11.76 14.48
N GLU A 162 -23.52 -11.16 13.64
CA GLU A 162 -22.11 -10.92 13.90
C GLU A 162 -21.87 -9.40 13.84
N PRO A 163 -21.13 -8.80 14.78
CA PRO A 163 -20.61 -7.46 14.57
C PRO A 163 -19.74 -7.47 13.31
N PRO A 164 -19.71 -6.39 12.52
CA PRO A 164 -18.78 -6.30 11.38
C PRO A 164 -17.37 -6.58 11.90
N ALA A 165 -16.61 -7.39 11.17
CA ALA A 165 -15.22 -7.66 11.51
C ALA A 165 -14.50 -6.32 11.68
N ALA A 166 -13.98 -6.06 12.88
CA ALA A 166 -13.28 -4.83 13.15
C ALA A 166 -12.08 -4.76 12.19
N GLU A 167 -12.04 -3.72 11.37
CA GLU A 167 -10.84 -3.43 10.57
C GLU A 167 -9.66 -3.32 11.54
N PRO A 168 -8.51 -3.95 11.24
CA PRO A 168 -7.38 -3.98 12.15
C PRO A 168 -6.95 -2.55 12.47
N GLU A 169 -6.91 -2.21 13.77
CA GLU A 169 -6.56 -0.88 14.23
C GLU A 169 -5.10 -0.57 13.86
N GLN A 170 -4.91 0.25 12.82
CA GLN A 170 -3.61 0.53 12.23
C GLN A 170 -2.62 1.06 13.25
N LEU A 171 -1.39 0.54 13.21
CA LEU A 171 -0.35 0.84 14.20
C LEU A 171 0.19 2.29 14.16
N ASP A 172 -0.29 3.10 13.23
CA ASP A 172 -0.04 4.55 13.08
C ASP A 172 -0.17 5.32 14.40
N HIS A 173 -1.13 4.95 15.24
CA HIS A 173 -1.35 5.59 16.54
C HIS A 173 -0.24 5.32 17.57
N LEU A 174 0.58 4.28 17.35
CA LEU A 174 1.72 3.90 18.20
C LEU A 174 3.06 4.37 17.62
N TYR A 175 3.24 4.28 16.30
CA TYR A 175 4.54 4.50 15.65
C TYR A 175 4.61 5.74 14.75
N GLY A 176 3.48 6.40 14.53
CA GLY A 176 3.34 7.60 13.71
C GLY A 176 3.06 7.30 12.23
N SER A 177 2.63 8.33 11.51
CA SER A 177 2.21 8.26 10.11
C SER A 177 3.39 8.28 9.12
N TYR A 178 4.27 7.29 9.21
CA TYR A 178 5.43 7.07 8.34
C TYR A 178 5.96 5.64 8.49
N ILE A 179 6.86 5.22 7.60
CA ILE A 179 7.49 3.90 7.67
C ILE A 179 8.53 3.90 8.79
N SER A 180 8.12 3.51 9.99
CA SER A 180 8.99 3.47 11.17
C SER A 180 10.06 2.38 11.08
N PRO A 181 11.18 2.49 11.84
CA PRO A 181 12.18 1.42 11.94
C PRO A 181 11.60 0.08 12.45
N LEU A 182 10.49 0.11 13.20
CA LEU A 182 9.80 -1.10 13.64
C LEU A 182 8.97 -1.72 12.51
N CYS A 183 8.34 -0.91 11.64
CA CYS A 183 7.70 -1.38 10.41
C CYS A 183 8.71 -2.13 9.52
N ILE A 184 9.89 -1.53 9.30
CA ILE A 184 11.01 -2.15 8.57
C ILE A 184 11.45 -3.46 9.23
N THR A 185 11.65 -3.47 10.55
CA THR A 185 12.09 -4.67 11.29
C THR A 185 11.04 -5.79 11.25
N SER A 186 9.76 -5.44 11.38
CA SER A 186 8.63 -6.37 11.28
C SER A 186 8.55 -6.99 9.88
N PHE A 187 8.69 -6.17 8.82
CA PHE A 187 8.74 -6.66 7.44
C PHE A 187 9.92 -7.60 7.20
N LEU A 188 11.12 -7.25 7.67
CA LEU A 188 12.31 -8.11 7.54
C LEU A 188 12.15 -9.43 8.29
N HIS A 189 11.53 -9.41 9.47
CA HIS A 189 11.20 -10.63 10.21
C HIS A 189 10.21 -11.51 9.44
N LEU A 190 9.12 -10.92 8.93
CA LEU A 190 8.16 -11.61 8.07
C LEU A 190 8.86 -12.25 6.86
N MET A 191 9.72 -11.50 6.16
CA MET A 191 10.43 -12.01 5.00
C MET A 191 11.42 -13.14 5.35
N SER A 192 11.99 -13.13 6.56
CA SER A 192 12.83 -14.23 7.06
C SER A 192 12.08 -15.54 7.35
N THR A 193 10.74 -15.52 7.40
CA THR A 193 9.93 -16.74 7.57
C THR A 193 9.77 -17.56 6.28
N PHE A 194 10.03 -16.97 5.11
CA PHE A 194 9.95 -17.69 3.83
C PHE A 194 11.22 -18.52 3.58
N PRO A 195 11.10 -19.78 3.07
CA PRO A 195 12.26 -20.61 2.78
C PRO A 195 13.23 -20.00 1.78
N LEU A 196 14.52 -19.99 2.12
CA LEU A 196 15.61 -19.57 1.23
C LEU A 196 16.01 -20.68 0.23
N PRO A 197 16.73 -20.35 -0.86
CA PRO A 197 17.28 -21.33 -1.79
C PRO A 197 18.22 -22.35 -1.13
N GLN A 198 18.41 -23.52 -1.77
CA GLN A 198 19.28 -24.57 -1.23
C GLN A 198 20.74 -24.10 -1.10
N GLY A 199 21.29 -24.25 0.10
CA GLY A 199 22.68 -23.86 0.42
C GLY A 199 22.82 -22.48 1.09
N GLU A 200 21.75 -21.69 1.14
CA GLU A 200 21.72 -20.38 1.81
C GLU A 200 21.08 -20.50 3.19
N THR A 201 21.76 -20.00 4.23
CA THR A 201 21.27 -20.06 5.63
C THR A 201 20.70 -18.74 6.13
N ASP A 202 21.21 -17.61 5.63
CA ASP A 202 21.00 -16.29 6.21
C ASP A 202 20.47 -15.29 5.18
N LEU A 203 19.42 -14.55 5.55
CA LEU A 203 18.86 -13.47 4.74
C LEU A 203 19.59 -12.15 5.01
N ASN A 204 20.44 -11.72 4.08
CA ASN A 204 21.03 -10.39 4.13
C ASN A 204 20.03 -9.35 3.62
N SER A 205 19.97 -8.19 4.28
CA SER A 205 19.10 -7.09 3.87
C SER A 205 19.78 -5.72 4.02
N SER A 206 19.31 -4.76 3.22
CA SER A 206 19.65 -3.34 3.31
C SER A 206 18.44 -2.50 2.94
N HIS A 207 18.28 -1.31 3.51
CA HIS A 207 17.17 -0.41 3.17
C HIS A 207 17.66 1.02 2.88
N ARG A 208 16.86 1.79 2.14
CA ARG A 208 17.02 3.23 1.94
C ARG A 208 15.67 3.93 1.90
N CYS A 209 15.57 5.09 2.54
CA CYS A 209 14.45 6.01 2.34
C CYS A 209 14.57 6.61 0.93
N LEU A 210 13.49 6.63 0.16
CA LEU A 210 13.49 7.24 -1.17
C LEU A 210 13.01 8.70 -1.13
N ASP A 211 12.16 9.08 -0.17
CA ASP A 211 11.56 10.42 -0.11
C ASP A 211 12.15 11.32 0.98
N ARG A 212 12.04 10.93 2.27
CA ARG A 212 12.43 11.76 3.42
C ARG A 212 13.22 10.92 4.43
N GLN A 213 14.24 11.51 5.05
CA GLN A 213 15.12 10.73 5.93
C GLN A 213 14.54 10.51 7.34
N ASP A 214 13.87 11.51 7.92
CA ASP A 214 13.35 11.45 9.30
C ASP A 214 11.97 10.79 9.41
N SER A 215 11.11 10.99 8.41
CA SER A 215 9.74 10.44 8.34
C SER A 215 9.42 9.95 6.93
N PRO A 216 10.05 8.85 6.48
CA PRO A 216 9.86 8.33 5.12
C PRO A 216 8.43 7.84 4.88
N ARG A 217 7.81 8.33 3.80
CA ARG A 217 6.62 7.69 3.24
C ARG A 217 6.98 6.51 2.34
N VAL A 218 8.18 6.50 1.76
CA VAL A 218 8.61 5.47 0.80
C VAL A 218 9.98 4.90 1.16
N VAL A 219 10.06 3.59 1.42
CA VAL A 219 11.29 2.88 1.76
C VAL A 219 11.51 1.73 0.79
N GLU A 220 12.70 1.68 0.19
CA GLU A 220 13.14 0.53 -0.61
C GLU A 220 14.02 -0.39 0.25
N LEU A 221 13.67 -1.67 0.29
CA LEU A 221 14.47 -2.73 0.89
C LEU A 221 15.01 -3.65 -0.20
N THR A 222 16.27 -4.05 -0.07
CA THR A 222 16.92 -5.11 -0.87
C THR A 222 17.09 -6.34 0.00
N LEU A 223 16.69 -7.51 -0.52
CA LEU A 223 16.75 -8.81 0.15
C LEU A 223 17.63 -9.76 -0.68
N SER A 224 18.60 -10.39 -0.03
CA SER A 224 19.60 -11.25 -0.68
C SER A 224 19.96 -12.47 0.20
N PRO A 225 19.69 -13.70 -0.23
CA PRO A 225 18.96 -14.07 -1.45
C PRO A 225 17.46 -13.75 -1.35
N ALA A 226 16.78 -13.68 -2.49
CA ALA A 226 15.33 -13.72 -2.55
C ALA A 226 14.77 -15.07 -2.04
N PRO A 227 13.54 -15.12 -1.50
CA PRO A 227 12.86 -16.38 -1.16
C PRO A 227 12.86 -17.39 -2.31
N SER A 228 12.89 -18.69 -1.98
CA SER A 228 13.04 -19.74 -2.98
C SER A 228 11.84 -19.81 -3.94
N PRO A 229 12.02 -19.58 -5.25
CA PRO A 229 10.94 -19.67 -6.23
C PRO A 229 10.43 -21.11 -6.42
N SER A 230 11.14 -22.12 -5.92
CA SER A 230 10.68 -23.51 -5.91
C SER A 230 9.62 -23.80 -4.84
N PHE A 231 9.49 -22.92 -3.84
CA PHE A 231 8.51 -23.03 -2.76
C PHE A 231 7.34 -22.07 -2.98
N LEU A 232 7.64 -20.82 -3.32
CA LEU A 232 6.64 -19.78 -3.56
C LEU A 232 7.14 -18.87 -4.69
N GLY A 233 6.44 -18.85 -5.83
CA GLY A 233 6.77 -17.97 -6.93
C GLY A 233 6.52 -16.50 -6.58
N LEU A 234 7.18 -15.56 -7.26
CA LEU A 234 7.00 -14.13 -6.96
C LEU A 234 5.54 -13.66 -7.10
N ARG A 235 4.80 -14.20 -8.09
CA ARG A 235 3.36 -13.92 -8.27
C ARG A 235 2.53 -14.36 -7.06
N ASP A 236 2.87 -15.50 -6.46
CA ASP A 236 2.16 -16.03 -5.29
C ASP A 236 2.60 -15.33 -4.00
N LEU A 237 3.88 -14.96 -3.89
CA LEU A 237 4.43 -14.16 -2.80
C LEU A 237 3.78 -12.78 -2.70
N ARG A 238 3.57 -12.10 -3.85
CA ARG A 238 2.82 -10.82 -3.94
C ARG A 238 1.39 -10.93 -3.40
N LYS A 239 0.78 -12.11 -3.50
CA LYS A 239 -0.59 -12.41 -3.05
C LYS A 239 -0.64 -13.13 -1.70
N HIS A 240 0.50 -13.32 -1.03
CA HIS A 240 0.57 -14.16 0.16
C HIS A 240 -0.10 -13.49 1.37
N GLU A 241 -0.90 -14.26 2.11
CA GLU A 241 -1.73 -13.72 3.22
C GLU A 241 -0.90 -12.94 4.25
N LEU A 242 0.32 -13.38 4.56
CA LEU A 242 1.21 -12.67 5.49
C LEU A 242 1.54 -11.24 5.00
N ILE A 243 1.79 -11.06 3.70
CA ILE A 243 2.07 -9.72 3.12
C ILE A 243 0.81 -8.86 3.24
N TYR A 244 -0.36 -9.40 2.90
CA TYR A 244 -1.63 -8.69 3.04
C TYR A 244 -1.94 -8.28 4.49
N ARG A 245 -1.74 -9.19 5.46
CA ARG A 245 -1.92 -8.88 6.88
C ARG A 245 -0.98 -7.76 7.35
N PHE A 246 0.29 -7.82 6.93
CA PHE A 246 1.28 -6.78 7.23
C PHE A 246 0.89 -5.41 6.65
N GLU A 247 0.44 -5.37 5.40
CA GLU A 247 -0.05 -4.13 4.75
C GLU A 247 -1.23 -3.49 5.49
N GLN A 248 -2.16 -4.30 5.99
CA GLN A 248 -3.31 -3.83 6.75
C GLN A 248 -2.92 -3.34 8.16
N GLU A 249 -2.07 -4.10 8.86
CA GLU A 249 -1.59 -3.77 10.21
C GLU A 249 -0.77 -2.47 10.24
N TRP A 250 0.10 -2.28 9.23
CA TRP A 250 1.06 -1.16 9.16
C TRP A 250 0.63 0.02 8.28
N GLY A 251 -0.55 -0.03 7.66
CA GLY A 251 -1.04 1.07 6.81
C GLY A 251 -0.18 1.31 5.56
N VAL A 252 0.39 0.25 4.97
CA VAL A 252 1.31 0.33 3.82
C VAL A 252 0.82 -0.50 2.62
N ASP A 253 1.32 -0.21 1.42
CA ASP A 253 1.37 -1.17 0.30
C ASP A 253 2.80 -1.70 0.12
N VAL A 254 2.92 -2.97 -0.25
CA VAL A 254 4.20 -3.66 -0.50
C VAL A 254 4.33 -3.98 -1.99
N ALA A 255 5.19 -3.26 -2.70
CA ALA A 255 5.55 -3.60 -4.08
C ALA A 255 6.78 -4.52 -4.13
N LEU A 256 6.60 -5.78 -4.48
CA LEU A 256 7.70 -6.76 -4.63
C LEU A 256 8.15 -6.87 -6.10
N GLN A 257 9.44 -6.67 -6.37
CA GLN A 257 10.02 -6.72 -7.73
C GLN A 257 11.37 -7.43 -7.72
N PRO A 258 11.72 -8.20 -8.77
CA PRO A 258 13.06 -8.76 -8.88
C PRO A 258 14.08 -7.64 -9.15
N ASP A 259 15.25 -7.70 -8.54
CA ASP A 259 16.33 -6.72 -8.73
C ASP A 259 17.00 -6.91 -10.10
N THR A 260 16.34 -6.39 -11.14
CA THR A 260 16.77 -6.50 -12.54
C THR A 260 17.11 -5.14 -13.12
N LEU A 261 17.95 -5.12 -14.15
CA LEU A 261 18.25 -3.89 -14.91
C LEU A 261 16.98 -3.19 -15.42
N TRP A 262 15.96 -3.97 -15.83
CA TRP A 262 14.72 -3.46 -16.38
C TRP A 262 13.79 -2.82 -15.33
N ARG A 263 13.92 -3.18 -14.05
CA ARG A 263 13.19 -2.50 -12.96
C ARG A 263 13.47 -0.99 -12.97
N ARG A 264 14.74 -0.59 -13.10
CA ARG A 264 15.17 0.82 -13.08
C ARG A 264 15.04 1.51 -14.44
N HIS A 265 14.89 0.74 -15.51
CA HIS A 265 14.92 1.21 -16.89
C HIS A 265 13.76 0.62 -17.71
N PRO A 266 12.50 0.94 -17.35
CA PRO A 266 11.37 0.65 -18.22
C PRO A 266 11.55 1.38 -19.56
N ARG A 267 11.05 0.81 -20.65
CA ARG A 267 11.15 1.41 -22.00
C ARG A 267 9.81 1.80 -22.61
N LEU A 268 8.71 1.27 -22.06
CA LEU A 268 7.34 1.64 -22.41
C LEU A 268 6.49 1.65 -21.13
N VAL A 269 5.70 2.70 -20.91
CA VAL A 269 4.64 2.74 -19.90
C VAL A 269 3.29 2.92 -20.59
N VAL A 270 2.35 2.03 -20.28
CA VAL A 270 0.99 2.01 -20.83
C VAL A 270 0.00 2.29 -19.71
N PHE A 271 -0.92 3.23 -19.94
CA PHE A 271 -1.91 3.66 -18.96
C PHE A 271 -3.34 3.42 -19.46
N ASP A 272 -4.29 3.08 -18.57
CA ASP A 272 -5.70 3.43 -18.81
C ASP A 272 -5.89 4.96 -18.71
N MET A 273 -7.00 5.46 -19.24
CA MET A 273 -7.40 6.86 -19.17
C MET A 273 -8.32 7.13 -17.99
N ASP A 274 -9.54 6.58 -18.06
CA ASP A 274 -10.60 6.74 -17.08
C ASP A 274 -10.12 6.23 -15.71
N SER A 275 -10.46 6.94 -14.63
CA SER A 275 -10.03 6.65 -13.25
C SER A 275 -8.50 6.50 -13.01
N THR A 276 -7.65 6.76 -14.02
CA THR A 276 -6.20 6.54 -14.01
C THR A 276 -5.41 7.79 -14.41
N LEU A 277 -5.44 8.21 -15.68
CA LEU A 277 -4.82 9.48 -16.12
C LEU A 277 -5.72 10.69 -15.83
N ILE A 278 -7.02 10.48 -15.75
CA ILE A 278 -8.03 11.44 -15.29
C ILE A 278 -8.78 10.85 -14.10
N THR A 279 -9.39 11.69 -13.27
CA THR A 279 -10.13 11.24 -12.07
C THR A 279 -11.58 10.84 -12.35
N GLN A 280 -12.11 11.19 -13.52
CA GLN A 280 -13.47 10.89 -13.94
C GLN A 280 -13.58 9.62 -14.80
N GLU A 281 -14.77 9.01 -14.77
CA GLU A 281 -15.27 8.11 -15.82
C GLU A 281 -15.92 8.96 -16.92
N VAL A 282 -15.35 8.99 -18.13
CA VAL A 282 -15.82 9.89 -19.22
C VAL A 282 -17.28 9.63 -19.60
N ILE A 283 -17.74 8.39 -19.51
CA ILE A 283 -19.11 8.02 -19.92
C ILE A 283 -20.17 8.53 -18.93
N ASP A 284 -19.85 8.55 -17.64
CA ASP A 284 -20.73 9.06 -16.59
C ASP A 284 -20.70 10.59 -16.57
N LEU A 285 -19.54 11.21 -16.79
CA LEU A 285 -19.40 12.66 -16.99
C LEU A 285 -20.24 13.11 -18.19
N LEU A 286 -20.10 12.44 -19.33
CA LEU A 286 -20.88 12.71 -20.55
C LEU A 286 -22.39 12.59 -20.28
N ALA A 287 -22.82 11.55 -19.58
CA ALA A 287 -24.22 11.34 -19.25
C ALA A 287 -24.78 12.40 -18.27
N ALA A 288 -23.94 12.94 -17.38
CA ALA A 288 -24.30 14.04 -16.47
C ALA A 288 -24.34 15.42 -17.18
N THR A 289 -23.50 15.66 -18.18
CA THR A 289 -23.50 16.91 -18.96
C THR A 289 -24.74 17.05 -19.87
N ILE A 290 -25.31 15.93 -20.32
CA ILE A 290 -26.42 15.93 -21.28
C ILE A 290 -27.76 16.06 -20.56
N THR A 291 -28.42 17.20 -20.74
CA THR A 291 -29.74 17.50 -20.14
C THR A 291 -30.93 17.00 -20.98
N ASN A 292 -30.71 16.58 -22.23
CA ASN A 292 -31.75 16.13 -23.15
C ASN A 292 -31.31 14.90 -23.94
N PRO A 293 -32.01 13.75 -23.83
CA PRO A 293 -33.20 13.54 -23.00
C PRO A 293 -32.83 13.39 -21.51
N PRO A 294 -33.69 13.82 -20.56
CA PRO A 294 -33.34 13.94 -19.14
C PRO A 294 -33.17 12.59 -18.41
N ASP A 295 -33.59 11.49 -19.02
CA ASP A 295 -33.43 10.11 -18.56
C ASP A 295 -32.09 9.47 -18.96
N LEU A 296 -31.26 10.15 -19.77
CA LEU A 296 -30.03 9.58 -20.31
C LEU A 296 -29.06 9.09 -19.22
N ALA A 297 -28.82 9.90 -18.18
CA ALA A 297 -27.97 9.54 -17.05
C ALA A 297 -28.45 8.25 -16.35
N ALA A 298 -29.76 8.13 -16.11
CA ALA A 298 -30.35 6.94 -15.50
C ALA A 298 -30.20 5.69 -16.38
N ARG A 299 -30.32 5.84 -17.70
CA ARG A 299 -30.17 4.74 -18.67
C ARG A 299 -28.72 4.29 -18.84
N VAL A 300 -27.76 5.21 -18.82
CA VAL A 300 -26.33 4.87 -18.81
C VAL A 300 -25.98 4.13 -17.52
N ALA A 301 -26.45 4.62 -16.37
CA ALA A 301 -26.23 3.98 -15.07
C ALA A 301 -26.83 2.56 -14.99
N ASP A 302 -28.03 2.33 -15.52
CA ASP A 302 -28.64 0.99 -15.61
C ASP A 302 -27.77 0.00 -16.40
N ILE A 303 -27.29 0.40 -17.59
CA ILE A 303 -26.41 -0.45 -18.41
C ILE A 303 -25.08 -0.73 -17.69
N THR A 304 -24.48 0.29 -17.07
CA THR A 304 -23.25 0.13 -16.29
C THR A 304 -23.48 -0.82 -15.10
N HIS A 305 -24.60 -0.73 -14.40
CA HIS A 305 -24.98 -1.64 -13.31
C HIS A 305 -25.14 -3.09 -13.80
N ARG A 306 -25.90 -3.32 -14.89
CA ARG A 306 -26.06 -4.64 -15.52
C ARG A 306 -24.70 -5.24 -15.96
N ALA A 307 -23.80 -4.42 -16.51
CA ALA A 307 -22.44 -4.83 -16.86
C ALA A 307 -21.61 -5.21 -15.63
N MET A 308 -21.71 -4.46 -14.53
CA MET A 308 -21.01 -4.77 -13.27
C MET A 308 -21.53 -6.05 -12.59
N LEU A 309 -22.82 -6.37 -12.76
CA LEU A 309 -23.40 -7.66 -12.34
C LEU A 309 -22.98 -8.84 -13.23
N GLY A 310 -22.33 -8.59 -14.38
CA GLY A 310 -21.98 -9.62 -15.36
C GLY A 310 -23.16 -10.08 -16.23
N GLU A 311 -24.28 -9.34 -16.24
CA GLU A 311 -25.42 -9.63 -17.14
C GLU A 311 -25.13 -9.20 -18.58
N LEU A 312 -24.19 -8.27 -18.77
CA LEU A 312 -23.72 -7.81 -20.07
C LEU A 312 -22.20 -7.92 -20.18
N GLU A 313 -21.73 -8.52 -21.26
CA GLU A 313 -20.33 -8.40 -21.68
C GLU A 313 -19.97 -6.94 -21.98
N PHE A 314 -18.74 -6.53 -21.65
CA PHE A 314 -18.26 -5.15 -21.81
C PHE A 314 -18.53 -4.57 -23.21
N ASP A 315 -18.27 -5.37 -24.24
CA ASP A 315 -18.47 -5.04 -25.65
C ASP A 315 -19.94 -4.77 -26.02
N ALA A 316 -20.88 -5.44 -25.35
CA ALA A 316 -22.32 -5.22 -25.52
C ALA A 316 -22.76 -3.97 -24.74
N ALA A 317 -22.35 -3.86 -23.48
CA ALA A 317 -22.65 -2.70 -22.63
C ALA A 317 -22.07 -1.38 -23.18
N PHE A 318 -20.90 -1.40 -23.82
CA PHE A 318 -20.36 -0.23 -24.50
C PHE A 318 -21.20 0.15 -25.72
N ARG A 319 -21.56 -0.80 -26.60
CA ARG A 319 -22.44 -0.53 -27.75
C ARG A 319 -23.80 -0.01 -27.32
N GLU A 320 -24.43 -0.61 -26.31
CA GLU A 320 -25.72 -0.17 -25.78
C GLU A 320 -25.65 1.27 -25.27
N ARG A 321 -24.61 1.63 -24.49
CA ARG A 321 -24.39 3.01 -24.02
C ARG A 321 -24.12 3.99 -25.16
N VAL A 322 -23.32 3.62 -26.18
CA VAL A 322 -23.05 4.50 -27.34
C VAL A 322 -24.30 4.72 -28.19
N GLN A 323 -25.19 3.72 -28.33
CA GLN A 323 -26.48 3.89 -29.01
C GLN A 323 -27.37 4.95 -28.35
N LEU A 324 -27.28 5.13 -27.02
CA LEU A 324 -27.99 6.20 -26.31
C LEU A 324 -27.51 7.61 -26.70
N LEU A 325 -26.31 7.73 -27.29
CA LEU A 325 -25.70 8.99 -27.70
C LEU A 325 -26.07 9.40 -29.13
N ALA A 326 -26.87 8.58 -29.84
CA ALA A 326 -27.29 8.85 -31.20
C ALA A 326 -28.03 10.20 -31.33
N GLY A 327 -27.67 10.98 -32.33
CA GLY A 327 -28.22 12.31 -32.60
C GLY A 327 -27.58 13.45 -31.81
N LEU A 328 -26.68 13.20 -30.84
CA LEU A 328 -25.96 14.27 -30.15
C LEU A 328 -24.91 14.95 -31.06
N PRO A 329 -24.64 16.25 -30.89
CA PRO A 329 -23.59 16.92 -31.67
C PRO A 329 -22.20 16.40 -31.28
N ALA A 330 -21.32 16.17 -32.26
CA ALA A 330 -19.97 15.70 -32.01
C ALA A 330 -19.09 16.71 -31.20
N SER A 331 -19.54 17.96 -31.06
CA SER A 331 -18.90 18.97 -30.21
C SER A 331 -18.86 18.58 -28.74
N ILE A 332 -19.72 17.66 -28.28
CA ILE A 332 -19.79 17.24 -26.87
C ILE A 332 -18.42 16.81 -26.32
N PHE A 333 -17.59 16.12 -27.11
CA PHE A 333 -16.24 15.72 -26.71
C PHE A 333 -15.25 16.88 -26.60
N ALA A 334 -15.54 18.04 -27.20
CA ALA A 334 -14.80 19.28 -26.98
C ALA A 334 -15.35 20.04 -25.75
N ASP A 335 -16.68 20.04 -25.58
CA ASP A 335 -17.34 20.68 -24.45
C ASP A 335 -16.95 20.06 -23.10
N LEU A 336 -16.71 18.74 -23.05
CA LEU A 336 -16.27 17.99 -21.88
C LEU A 336 -14.83 18.29 -21.43
N ARG A 337 -13.95 18.82 -22.31
CA ARG A 337 -12.51 18.98 -22.03
C ARG A 337 -12.20 19.88 -20.84
N LYS A 338 -13.11 20.81 -20.54
CA LYS A 338 -13.01 21.78 -19.44
C LYS A 338 -13.38 21.18 -18.07
N ASP A 339 -14.08 20.04 -18.07
CA ASP A 339 -14.64 19.35 -16.90
C ASP A 339 -13.86 18.07 -16.55
N LEU A 340 -12.68 17.88 -17.18
CA LEU A 340 -11.78 16.75 -16.94
C LEU A 340 -10.61 17.18 -16.06
N ASP A 341 -10.47 16.52 -14.91
CA ASP A 341 -9.35 16.72 -14.02
C ASP A 341 -8.30 15.63 -14.27
N VAL A 342 -7.11 16.06 -14.68
CA VAL A 342 -5.95 15.18 -14.82
C VAL A 342 -5.51 14.70 -13.43
N THR A 343 -5.33 13.39 -13.27
CA THR A 343 -4.90 12.78 -12.01
C THR A 343 -3.59 13.43 -11.52
N ASN A 344 -3.55 13.76 -10.23
CA ASN A 344 -2.40 14.42 -9.63
C ASN A 344 -1.10 13.63 -9.89
N GLY A 345 -0.03 14.36 -10.18
CA GLY A 345 1.26 13.79 -10.57
C GLY A 345 1.40 13.42 -12.05
N VAL A 346 0.34 13.17 -12.82
CA VAL A 346 0.42 12.72 -14.23
C VAL A 346 1.26 13.65 -15.12
N PRO A 347 1.08 14.99 -15.14
CA PRO A 347 1.88 15.84 -16.03
C PRO A 347 3.38 15.82 -15.70
N LYS A 348 3.72 15.67 -14.41
CA LYS A 348 5.10 15.51 -13.93
C LYS A 348 5.66 14.14 -14.30
N LEU A 349 4.86 13.08 -14.19
CA LEU A 349 5.23 11.71 -14.54
C LEU A 349 5.53 11.58 -16.04
N ILE A 350 4.62 12.01 -16.92
CA ILE A 350 4.83 11.93 -18.37
C ILE A 350 6.08 12.73 -18.79
N LYS A 351 6.30 13.91 -18.21
CA LYS A 351 7.52 14.72 -18.42
C LYS A 351 8.79 13.99 -17.96
N ALA A 352 8.77 13.35 -16.79
CA ALA A 352 9.89 12.56 -16.28
C ALA A 352 10.21 11.35 -17.17
N LEU A 353 9.18 10.55 -17.54
CA LEU A 353 9.31 9.42 -18.44
C LEU A 353 9.90 9.84 -19.81
N LYS A 354 9.43 10.97 -20.35
CA LYS A 354 9.93 11.53 -21.61
C LYS A 354 11.39 11.98 -21.53
N ARG A 355 11.85 12.53 -20.39
CA ARG A 355 13.27 12.83 -20.13
C ARG A 355 14.14 11.58 -20.03
N LEU A 356 13.60 10.50 -19.45
CA LEU A 356 14.25 9.19 -19.39
C LEU A 356 14.25 8.45 -20.75
N GLY A 357 13.62 9.00 -21.80
CA GLY A 357 13.51 8.36 -23.11
C GLY A 357 12.51 7.20 -23.16
N VAL A 358 11.62 7.11 -22.17
CA VAL A 358 10.62 6.05 -22.04
C VAL A 358 9.41 6.40 -22.90
N LYS A 359 8.95 5.43 -23.71
CA LYS A 359 7.74 5.59 -24.51
C LYS A 359 6.49 5.54 -23.66
N THR A 360 5.47 6.26 -24.07
CA THR A 360 4.21 6.38 -23.32
C THR A 360 3.01 6.06 -24.21
N ALA A 361 2.05 5.31 -23.68
CA ALA A 361 0.82 4.96 -24.38
C ALA A 361 -0.41 5.09 -23.48
N VAL A 362 -1.54 5.50 -24.05
CA VAL A 362 -2.84 5.45 -23.38
C VAL A 362 -3.80 4.54 -24.15
N LEU A 363 -4.39 3.57 -23.43
CA LEU A 363 -5.33 2.57 -23.96
C LEU A 363 -6.66 2.65 -23.19
N SER A 364 -7.62 3.40 -23.72
CA SER A 364 -8.89 3.69 -23.04
C SER A 364 -10.06 2.86 -23.57
N GLY A 365 -10.95 2.44 -22.66
CA GLY A 365 -12.27 1.89 -23.02
C GLY A 365 -13.29 2.97 -23.43
N GLY A 366 -12.94 4.24 -23.33
CA GLY A 366 -13.74 5.41 -23.70
C GLY A 366 -13.59 5.81 -25.17
N PHE A 367 -13.51 7.12 -25.43
CA PHE A 367 -13.74 7.72 -26.76
C PHE A 367 -12.49 8.36 -27.37
N LEU A 368 -12.12 7.90 -28.58
CA LEU A 368 -10.91 8.33 -29.30
C LEU A 368 -10.74 9.85 -29.47
N PRO A 369 -11.78 10.67 -29.78
CA PRO A 369 -11.64 12.13 -29.89
C PRO A 369 -11.16 12.82 -28.61
N LEU A 370 -11.42 12.22 -27.45
CA LEU A 370 -11.02 12.75 -26.15
C LEU A 370 -9.67 12.17 -25.71
N THR A 371 -9.47 10.86 -25.86
CA THR A 371 -8.19 10.20 -25.57
C THR A 371 -7.04 10.77 -26.41
N SER A 372 -7.27 11.02 -27.70
CA SER A 372 -6.27 11.62 -28.60
C SER A 372 -5.97 13.08 -28.25
N TRP A 373 -6.95 13.83 -27.75
CA TRP A 373 -6.73 15.19 -27.27
C TRP A 373 -5.87 15.18 -26.00
N LEU A 374 -6.24 14.39 -24.99
CA LEU A 374 -5.49 14.28 -23.74
C LEU A 374 -4.04 13.81 -23.98
N ALA A 375 -3.85 12.83 -24.88
CA ALA A 375 -2.53 12.37 -25.29
C ALA A 375 -1.70 13.48 -25.95
N GLY A 376 -2.33 14.32 -26.79
CA GLY A 376 -1.70 15.48 -27.41
C GLY A 376 -1.25 16.54 -26.41
N GLU A 377 -2.12 16.91 -25.46
CA GLU A 377 -1.81 17.90 -24.40
C GLU A 377 -0.68 17.42 -23.47
N MET A 378 -0.68 16.13 -23.10
CA MET A 378 0.35 15.54 -22.23
C MET A 378 1.63 15.15 -23.01
N GLY A 379 1.56 15.09 -24.33
CA GLY A 379 2.68 14.68 -25.20
C GLY A 379 3.01 13.19 -25.12
N ILE A 380 1.99 12.35 -24.94
CA ILE A 380 2.02 10.88 -24.95
C ILE A 380 2.24 10.36 -26.38
N ASP A 381 3.08 9.34 -26.57
CA ASP A 381 3.47 8.86 -27.91
C ASP A 381 2.34 8.12 -28.66
N HIS A 382 1.57 7.29 -27.95
CA HIS A 382 0.53 6.42 -28.53
C HIS A 382 -0.83 6.61 -27.85
N ALA A 383 -1.92 6.64 -28.62
CA ALA A 383 -3.28 6.78 -28.10
C ALA A 383 -4.26 5.88 -28.85
N HIS A 384 -4.96 5.00 -28.12
CA HIS A 384 -6.01 4.14 -28.67
C HIS A 384 -7.23 4.13 -27.75
N ALA A 385 -8.41 4.28 -28.36
CA ALA A 385 -9.71 4.14 -27.72
C ALA A 385 -10.78 3.86 -28.79
N ASN A 386 -12.06 3.81 -28.41
CA ASN A 386 -13.13 3.51 -29.34
C ASN A 386 -13.46 4.71 -30.25
N GLU A 387 -13.51 4.47 -31.56
CA GLU A 387 -13.93 5.47 -32.54
C GLU A 387 -15.44 5.41 -32.75
N VAL A 388 -16.15 6.46 -32.34
CA VAL A 388 -17.59 6.62 -32.62
C VAL A 388 -17.82 7.21 -34.01
N VAL A 389 -18.85 6.72 -34.70
CA VAL A 389 -19.20 7.18 -36.05
C VAL A 389 -19.96 8.50 -35.95
N ILE A 390 -19.43 9.52 -36.64
CA ILE A 390 -20.06 10.82 -36.84
C ILE A 390 -20.63 10.86 -38.25
N ASP A 391 -21.88 11.30 -38.40
CA ASP A 391 -22.48 11.62 -39.70
C ASP A 391 -21.92 12.97 -40.19
N GLU A 392 -21.17 12.93 -41.30
CA GLU A 392 -20.54 14.11 -41.91
C GLU A 392 -21.55 15.15 -42.41
N ALA A 393 -22.79 14.74 -42.76
CA ALA A 393 -23.81 15.66 -43.25
C ALA A 393 -24.50 16.45 -42.13
N THR A 394 -24.57 15.90 -40.91
CA THR A 394 -25.26 16.53 -39.76
C THR A 394 -24.33 16.94 -38.62
N GLY A 395 -23.08 16.47 -38.59
CA GLY A 395 -22.12 16.71 -37.51
C GLY A 395 -22.50 16.02 -36.20
N ARG A 396 -23.32 14.96 -36.25
CA ARG A 396 -23.89 14.28 -35.08
C ARG A 396 -23.41 12.83 -34.97
N LEU A 397 -23.41 12.31 -33.75
CA LEU A 397 -23.12 10.90 -33.47
C LEU A 397 -24.24 10.02 -34.03
N THR A 398 -23.89 8.92 -34.69
CA THR A 398 -24.89 7.96 -35.21
C THR A 398 -25.35 6.94 -34.17
N GLY A 399 -24.58 6.78 -33.09
CA GLY A 399 -24.73 5.69 -32.11
C GLY A 399 -23.96 4.42 -32.46
N GLU A 400 -23.16 4.43 -33.54
CA GLU A 400 -22.32 3.30 -33.95
C GLU A 400 -20.84 3.49 -33.53
N VAL A 401 -20.13 2.36 -33.37
CA VAL A 401 -18.70 2.29 -33.04
C VAL A 401 -17.96 1.56 -34.17
N LYS A 402 -16.84 2.11 -34.65
CA LYS A 402 -16.03 1.47 -35.69
C LYS A 402 -15.10 0.40 -35.12
N GLY A 403 -14.92 -0.68 -35.87
CA GLY A 403 -13.87 -1.67 -35.63
C GLY A 403 -14.06 -2.51 -34.37
N THR A 404 -12.94 -3.00 -33.82
CA THR A 404 -12.90 -3.79 -32.59
C THR A 404 -12.87 -2.85 -31.38
N ILE A 405 -13.76 -3.09 -30.42
CA ILE A 405 -13.82 -2.30 -29.19
C ILE A 405 -12.56 -2.52 -28.35
N VAL A 406 -12.08 -1.45 -27.72
CA VAL A 406 -10.95 -1.43 -26.78
C VAL A 406 -11.39 -1.97 -25.41
N GLY A 407 -11.81 -3.24 -25.40
CA GLY A 407 -12.07 -4.02 -24.19
C GLY A 407 -10.80 -4.72 -23.66
N LYS A 408 -10.98 -5.62 -22.69
CA LYS A 408 -9.89 -6.28 -21.94
C LYS A 408 -8.86 -7.01 -22.82
N GLU A 409 -9.31 -7.85 -23.76
CA GLU A 409 -8.40 -8.51 -24.71
C GLU A 409 -7.72 -7.50 -25.63
N ARG A 410 -8.45 -6.50 -26.10
CA ARG A 410 -7.92 -5.53 -27.07
C ARG A 410 -6.88 -4.60 -26.45
N LYS A 411 -7.02 -4.22 -25.16
CA LYS A 411 -5.98 -3.49 -24.42
C LYS A 411 -4.67 -4.27 -24.34
N ARG A 412 -4.73 -5.56 -23.95
CA ARG A 412 -3.56 -6.47 -23.99
C ARG A 412 -2.93 -6.52 -25.39
N ASP A 413 -3.75 -6.76 -26.41
CA ASP A 413 -3.25 -6.92 -27.78
C ASP A 413 -2.62 -5.63 -28.31
N LEU A 414 -3.15 -4.46 -27.94
CA LEU A 414 -2.57 -3.16 -28.25
C LEU A 414 -1.24 -2.94 -27.52
N LEU A 415 -1.13 -3.29 -26.23
CA LEU A 415 0.14 -3.22 -25.49
C LEU A 415 1.23 -4.04 -26.17
N VAL A 416 0.92 -5.28 -26.57
CA VAL A 416 1.88 -6.16 -27.29
C VAL A 416 2.23 -5.58 -28.67
N GLN A 417 1.24 -5.03 -29.39
CA GLN A 417 1.46 -4.38 -30.70
C GLN A 417 2.39 -3.15 -30.58
N ILE A 418 2.19 -2.30 -29.58
CA ILE A 418 3.03 -1.10 -29.35
C ILE A 418 4.43 -1.50 -28.91
N ALA A 419 4.57 -2.46 -27.98
CA ALA A 419 5.87 -2.98 -27.55
C ALA A 419 6.67 -3.54 -28.75
N GLN A 420 6.01 -4.29 -29.65
CA GLN A 420 6.64 -4.79 -30.87
C GLN A 420 7.03 -3.67 -31.84
N GLN A 421 6.20 -2.64 -32.00
CA GLN A 421 6.49 -1.48 -32.87
C GLN A 421 7.69 -0.66 -32.38
N GLU A 422 7.82 -0.47 -31.05
CA GLU A 422 8.91 0.28 -30.41
C GLU A 422 10.19 -0.55 -30.18
N GLY A 423 10.17 -1.84 -30.53
CA GLY A 423 11.29 -2.75 -30.28
C GLY A 423 11.61 -2.89 -28.78
N VAL A 424 10.57 -3.03 -27.96
CA VAL A 424 10.63 -3.16 -26.50
C VAL A 424 10.20 -4.57 -26.10
N ASP A 425 11.00 -5.23 -25.26
CA ASP A 425 10.62 -6.52 -24.69
C ASP A 425 9.55 -6.33 -23.61
N LEU A 426 8.59 -7.26 -23.48
CA LEU A 426 7.50 -7.15 -22.51
C LEU A 426 8.00 -7.01 -21.07
N SER A 427 9.15 -7.59 -20.71
CA SER A 427 9.78 -7.41 -19.39
C SER A 427 10.24 -5.98 -19.08
N GLN A 428 10.28 -5.11 -20.09
CA GLN A 428 10.60 -3.67 -19.99
C GLN A 428 9.34 -2.78 -20.07
N VAL A 429 8.15 -3.38 -20.17
CA VAL A 429 6.86 -2.67 -20.25
C VAL A 429 6.24 -2.61 -18.85
N VAL A 430 5.72 -1.43 -18.51
CA VAL A 430 4.90 -1.20 -17.31
C VAL A 430 3.48 -0.89 -17.77
N ALA A 431 2.48 -1.50 -17.13
CA ALA A 431 1.07 -1.23 -17.39
C ALA A 431 0.39 -0.71 -16.11
N VAL A 432 -0.43 0.33 -16.24
CA VAL A 432 -1.09 1.00 -15.11
C VAL A 432 -2.59 1.13 -15.39
N GLY A 433 -3.43 0.77 -14.42
CA GLY A 433 -4.88 0.93 -14.49
C GLY A 433 -5.58 0.68 -13.14
N ASP A 434 -6.86 1.02 -13.04
CA ASP A 434 -7.70 0.80 -11.84
C ASP A 434 -8.65 -0.41 -11.99
N GLY A 435 -8.91 -0.83 -13.23
CA GLY A 435 -10.10 -1.57 -13.60
C GLY A 435 -9.89 -3.05 -13.94
N ALA A 436 -10.97 -3.84 -13.87
CA ALA A 436 -10.92 -5.27 -14.22
C ALA A 436 -10.73 -5.50 -15.73
N ASN A 437 -11.01 -4.48 -16.54
CA ASN A 437 -10.67 -4.36 -17.95
C ASN A 437 -9.15 -4.32 -18.20
N ASP A 438 -8.35 -3.86 -17.24
CA ASP A 438 -6.90 -3.72 -17.41
C ASP A 438 -6.11 -4.96 -17.01
N LEU A 439 -6.72 -5.92 -16.32
CA LEU A 439 -6.01 -7.09 -15.77
C LEU A 439 -5.24 -7.90 -16.83
N LEU A 440 -5.79 -8.07 -18.03
CA LEU A 440 -5.10 -8.75 -19.13
C LEU A 440 -3.95 -7.91 -19.73
N MET A 441 -4.05 -6.58 -19.66
CA MET A 441 -2.97 -5.66 -20.07
C MET A 441 -1.84 -5.67 -19.03
N MET A 442 -2.20 -5.63 -17.75
CA MET A 442 -1.27 -5.71 -16.62
C MET A 442 -0.53 -7.05 -16.56
N GLU A 443 -1.22 -8.19 -16.75
CA GLU A 443 -0.60 -9.52 -16.76
C GLU A 443 0.37 -9.74 -17.94
N ALA A 444 0.21 -9.00 -19.05
CA ALA A 444 1.10 -9.09 -20.21
C ALA A 444 2.32 -8.16 -20.12
N ALA A 445 2.35 -7.23 -19.17
CA ALA A 445 3.48 -6.34 -18.92
C ALA A 445 4.53 -7.02 -18.01
N GLY A 446 5.75 -6.50 -17.98
CA GLY A 446 6.78 -6.90 -17.01
C GLY A 446 6.50 -6.41 -15.59
N LEU A 447 5.61 -5.42 -15.47
CA LEU A 447 5.07 -4.92 -14.21
C LEU A 447 3.65 -4.38 -14.42
N GLY A 448 2.64 -5.06 -13.88
CA GLY A 448 1.28 -4.54 -13.76
C GLY A 448 1.04 -3.77 -12.46
N VAL A 449 0.68 -2.49 -12.53
CA VAL A 449 0.46 -1.61 -11.38
C VAL A 449 -1.01 -1.21 -11.27
N ALA A 450 -1.65 -1.67 -10.20
CA ALA A 450 -2.99 -1.25 -9.79
C ALA A 450 -2.93 0.14 -9.13
N TRP A 451 -3.41 1.18 -9.81
CA TRP A 451 -3.48 2.55 -9.30
C TRP A 451 -4.83 2.82 -8.63
N ASN A 452 -4.84 3.14 -7.33
CA ASN A 452 -6.06 3.41 -6.53
C ASN A 452 -7.23 2.44 -6.83
N ALA A 453 -6.88 1.18 -7.14
CA ALA A 453 -7.74 0.31 -7.93
C ALA A 453 -8.83 -0.38 -7.10
N LYS A 454 -9.84 -0.95 -7.77
CA LYS A 454 -10.88 -1.75 -7.09
C LYS A 454 -10.23 -2.98 -6.40
N PRO A 455 -10.70 -3.46 -5.23
CA PRO A 455 -10.00 -4.51 -4.45
C PRO A 455 -9.66 -5.79 -5.23
N ARG A 456 -10.56 -6.22 -6.13
CA ARG A 456 -10.31 -7.37 -7.02
C ARG A 456 -9.11 -7.16 -7.95
N VAL A 457 -8.87 -5.93 -8.39
CA VAL A 457 -7.77 -5.57 -9.29
C VAL A 457 -6.45 -5.51 -8.51
N GLN A 458 -6.49 -4.91 -7.31
CA GLN A 458 -5.36 -4.88 -6.38
C GLN A 458 -4.84 -6.26 -5.96
N MET A 459 -5.73 -7.26 -5.85
CA MET A 459 -5.34 -8.65 -5.55
C MET A 459 -4.75 -9.41 -6.75
N GLU A 460 -4.93 -8.92 -7.98
CA GLU A 460 -4.50 -9.61 -9.20
C GLU A 460 -3.28 -8.98 -9.88
N ALA A 461 -3.05 -7.67 -9.69
CA ALA A 461 -1.88 -6.96 -10.21
C ALA A 461 -0.57 -7.35 -9.50
N ASP A 462 0.57 -7.04 -10.12
CA ASP A 462 1.89 -7.33 -9.56
C ASP A 462 2.26 -6.42 -8.39
N ALA A 463 1.73 -5.21 -8.43
CA ALA A 463 1.92 -4.20 -7.42
C ALA A 463 0.69 -3.30 -7.37
N ARG A 464 0.53 -2.63 -6.24
CA ARG A 464 -0.54 -1.67 -5.96
C ARG A 464 0.08 -0.38 -5.46
N LEU A 465 -0.47 0.72 -5.96
CA LEU A 465 -0.03 2.07 -5.65
C LEU A 465 -1.29 2.84 -5.25
N ASN A 466 -1.58 2.85 -3.94
CA ASN A 466 -2.64 3.68 -3.39
C ASN A 466 -2.04 4.98 -2.84
N GLY A 467 -2.65 6.12 -3.16
CA GLY A 467 -2.19 7.43 -2.69
C GLY A 467 -2.60 8.60 -3.58
N ASP A 468 -2.08 9.78 -3.24
CA ASP A 468 -2.54 11.05 -3.82
C ASP A 468 -1.91 11.41 -5.18
N SER A 469 -0.82 10.78 -5.61
CA SER A 469 -0.04 11.21 -6.79
C SER A 469 0.51 10.04 -7.61
N LEU A 470 0.14 9.96 -8.89
CA LEU A 470 0.66 8.93 -9.80
C LEU A 470 2.17 9.10 -10.08
N LEU A 471 2.75 10.25 -9.72
CA LEU A 471 4.20 10.48 -9.78
C LEU A 471 4.99 9.46 -8.94
N ASP A 472 4.37 8.90 -7.90
CA ASP A 472 4.97 7.91 -7.01
C ASP A 472 5.36 6.60 -7.72
N LEU A 473 4.83 6.36 -8.94
CA LEU A 473 5.27 5.28 -9.83
C LEU A 473 6.80 5.29 -10.05
N LEU A 474 7.43 6.48 -10.05
CA LEU A 474 8.89 6.60 -10.21
C LEU A 474 9.68 5.99 -9.04
N TYR A 475 9.12 5.93 -7.82
CA TYR A 475 9.76 5.25 -6.70
C TYR A 475 9.84 3.73 -6.91
N MET A 476 8.90 3.15 -7.68
CA MET A 476 8.97 1.72 -8.06
C MET A 476 10.17 1.43 -8.97
N PHE A 477 10.62 2.41 -9.75
CA PHE A 477 11.86 2.32 -10.53
C PHE A 477 13.12 2.62 -9.69
N GLY A 478 12.96 2.92 -8.40
CA GLY A 478 14.05 3.11 -7.44
C GLY A 478 14.70 4.50 -7.47
N PHE A 479 14.03 5.50 -8.06
CA PHE A 479 14.44 6.91 -7.98
C PHE A 479 14.18 7.50 -6.59
N SER A 480 15.00 8.45 -6.14
CA SER A 480 14.73 9.27 -4.96
C SER A 480 13.83 10.48 -5.26
N ALA A 481 13.32 11.16 -4.23
CA ALA A 481 12.57 12.40 -4.39
C ALA A 481 13.39 13.50 -5.09
N GLU A 482 14.69 13.60 -4.81
CA GLU A 482 15.60 14.55 -5.48
C GLU A 482 15.74 14.23 -6.98
N GLU A 483 15.86 12.95 -7.34
CA GLU A 483 15.91 12.50 -8.74
C GLU A 483 14.57 12.73 -9.43
N ILE A 484 13.44 12.50 -8.75
CA ILE A 484 12.09 12.78 -9.25
C ILE A 484 11.86 14.28 -9.46
N GLU A 485 12.37 15.14 -8.58
CA GLU A 485 12.32 16.59 -8.76
C GLU A 485 13.18 17.03 -9.95
N ALA A 486 14.40 16.51 -10.10
CA ALA A 486 15.25 16.77 -11.27
C ALA A 486 14.60 16.29 -12.59
N LEU A 487 13.87 15.17 -12.56
CA LEU A 487 13.15 14.64 -13.73
C LEU A 487 11.84 15.38 -14.04
N SER A 488 11.16 15.95 -13.05
CA SER A 488 9.85 16.60 -13.23
C SER A 488 9.86 18.13 -13.30
N SER A 489 10.93 18.79 -12.83
CA SER A 489 11.15 20.26 -12.82
C SER A 489 11.11 20.92 -14.19
#